data_AF-A0A061AE00-F1
#
_entry.id   AF-A0A061AE00-F1
#
_cell.length_a   1.000
_cell.length_b   1.000
_cell.length_c   1.000
_cell.angle_alpha   90.00
_cell.angle_beta   90.00
_cell.angle_gamma   90.00
#
_symmetry.space_group_name_H-M   'P 1'
#
loop_
_entity.id
_entity.type
_entity.pdbx_description
1 polymer ?
#
loop_
_entity_poly.entity_id
_entity_poly.type
_entity_poly.pdbx_seq_one_letter_code
_entity_poly.pdbx_strand_id
1 'polypeptide(L)'
;MKNKEHTRQVRDIVVKKFKSAFGYKKISQALNIPRSTVQAILLKWKEYQTTANLPRPGRPSKLSAHTRRRLIRDAAKRPMI
;
A
#
# COMPACT_ATOMS: atom_id res chain seq x y z
N MET A 1 14.55 2.42 14.17
CA MET A 1 15.01 2.71 12.79
C MET A 1 13.90 2.36 11.81
N LYS A 2 13.62 3.18 10.78
CA LYS A 2 12.61 2.86 9.77
C LYS A 2 13.21 1.87 8.77
N ASN A 3 12.66 0.66 8.71
CA ASN A 3 13.06 -0.32 7.70
C ASN A 3 12.48 0.10 6.34
N LYS A 4 13.35 0.12 5.32
CA LYS A 4 12.93 0.34 3.95
C LYS A 4 12.06 -0.83 3.51
N GLU A 5 10.94 -0.52 2.91
CA GLU A 5 10.05 -1.52 2.35
C GLU A 5 10.71 -2.25 1.17
N HIS A 6 10.46 -3.56 1.04
CA HIS A 6 10.95 -4.32 -0.12
C HIS A 6 10.38 -3.78 -1.43
N THR A 7 11.14 -3.97 -2.52
CA THR A 7 10.69 -3.59 -3.86
C THR A 7 9.46 -4.39 -4.27
N ARG A 8 8.64 -3.82 -5.17
CA ARG A 8 7.43 -4.48 -5.68
C ARG A 8 7.74 -5.85 -6.28
N GLN A 9 8.83 -5.94 -7.05
CA GLN A 9 9.32 -7.17 -7.67
C GLN A 9 9.51 -8.30 -6.64
N VAL A 10 10.15 -8.01 -5.50
CA VAL A 10 10.37 -9.00 -4.45
C VAL A 10 9.03 -9.53 -3.90
N ARG A 11 8.05 -8.65 -3.71
CA ARG A 11 6.72 -9.06 -3.22
C ARG A 11 5.93 -9.84 -4.25
N ASP A 12 6.05 -9.48 -5.53
CA ASP A 12 5.45 -10.23 -6.63
C ASP A 12 6.01 -11.66 -6.68
N ILE A 13 7.32 -11.84 -6.48
CA ILE A 13 7.95 -13.16 -6.40
C ILE A 13 7.45 -13.95 -5.19
N VAL A 14 7.26 -13.30 -4.02
CA VAL A 14 6.64 -13.94 -2.85
C VAL A 14 5.26 -14.49 -3.18
N VAL A 15 4.39 -13.67 -3.79
CA VAL A 15 3.03 -14.08 -4.17
C VAL A 15 3.07 -15.18 -5.22
N LYS A 16 3.94 -15.08 -6.23
CA LYS A 16 4.12 -16.12 -7.26
C LYS A 16 4.50 -17.46 -6.64
N LYS A 17 5.50 -17.49 -5.76
CA LYS A 17 5.92 -18.72 -5.05
C LYS A 17 4.81 -19.26 -4.14
N PHE A 18 4.07 -18.39 -3.47
CA PHE A 18 2.93 -18.82 -2.66
C PHE A 18 1.82 -19.47 -3.51
N LYS A 19 1.50 -18.90 -4.68
CA LYS A 19 0.56 -19.50 -5.65
C LYS A 19 1.04 -20.86 -6.18
N SER A 20 2.35 -21.05 -6.30
CA SER A 20 2.97 -22.34 -6.62
C SER A 20 3.06 -23.30 -5.41
N ALA A 21 2.25 -23.09 -4.36
CA ALA A 21 2.14 -23.92 -3.16
C ALA A 21 3.43 -24.06 -2.31
N PHE A 22 4.37 -23.13 -2.42
CA PHE A 22 5.52 -23.10 -1.53
C PHE A 22 5.12 -22.61 -0.13
N GLY A 23 5.55 -23.34 0.91
CA GLY A 23 5.35 -22.94 2.30
C GLY A 23 6.20 -21.73 2.72
N TYR A 24 5.77 -21.03 3.78
CA TYR A 24 6.40 -19.79 4.27
C TYR A 24 7.91 -19.92 4.52
N LYS A 25 8.37 -21.03 5.12
CA LYS A 25 9.79 -21.28 5.41
C LYS A 25 10.63 -21.37 4.12
N LYS A 26 10.13 -22.07 3.10
CA LYS A 26 10.81 -22.23 1.80
C LYS A 26 10.92 -20.89 1.07
N ILE A 27 9.87 -20.07 1.11
CA ILE A 27 9.88 -18.73 0.49
C ILE A 27 10.89 -17.81 1.20
N SER A 28 10.87 -17.83 2.53
CA SER A 28 11.78 -17.05 3.38
C SER A 28 13.25 -17.37 3.07
N GLN A 29 13.60 -18.66 3.01
CA GLN A 29 14.95 -19.10 2.66
C GLN A 29 15.32 -18.75 1.22
N ALA A 30 14.42 -18.96 0.26
CA ALA A 30 14.70 -18.72 -1.16
C ALA A 30 14.93 -17.23 -1.50
N LEU A 31 14.33 -16.31 -0.73
CA LEU A 31 14.44 -14.87 -0.96
C LEU A 31 15.33 -14.17 0.06
N ASN A 32 15.86 -14.90 1.05
CA ASN A 32 16.59 -14.35 2.19
C ASN A 32 15.82 -13.22 2.92
N ILE A 33 14.52 -13.45 3.13
CA ILE A 33 13.62 -12.50 3.80
C ILE A 33 13.08 -13.14 5.07
N PRO A 34 12.92 -12.40 6.19
CA PRO A 34 12.32 -12.95 7.41
C PRO A 34 10.93 -13.54 7.16
N ARG A 35 10.64 -14.67 7.81
CA ARG A 35 9.33 -15.35 7.71
C ARG A 35 8.15 -14.44 8.07
N SER A 36 8.32 -13.56 9.05
CA SER A 36 7.33 -12.56 9.46
C SER A 36 6.98 -11.59 8.32
N THR A 37 7.97 -11.17 7.54
CA THR A 37 7.77 -10.30 6.38
C THR A 37 7.04 -11.02 5.25
N VAL A 38 7.38 -12.29 4.99
CA VAL A 38 6.63 -13.13 4.03
C VAL A 38 5.16 -13.24 4.43
N GLN A 39 4.89 -13.47 5.72
CA GLN A 39 3.53 -13.54 6.25
C GLN A 39 2.79 -12.20 6.11
N ALA A 40 3.44 -11.08 6.44
CA ALA A 40 2.84 -9.75 6.30
C ALA A 40 2.49 -9.41 4.84
N ILE A 41 3.37 -9.75 3.89
CA ILE A 41 3.11 -9.58 2.46
C ILE A 41 1.88 -10.39 2.03
N LEU A 42 1.79 -11.66 2.44
CA LEU A 42 0.70 -12.55 2.05
C LEU A 42 -0.62 -12.19 2.73
N LEU A 43 -0.60 -11.75 3.99
CA LEU A 43 -1.80 -11.26 4.68
C LEU A 43 -2.38 -10.05 3.92
N LYS A 44 -1.53 -9.06 3.62
CA LYS A 44 -1.94 -7.87 2.86
C LYS A 44 -2.43 -8.24 1.46
N TRP A 45 -1.78 -9.18 0.79
CA TRP A 45 -2.22 -9.66 -0.52
C TRP A 45 -3.58 -10.36 -0.45
N LYS A 46 -3.85 -11.16 0.59
CA LYS A 46 -5.17 -11.80 0.77
C LYS A 46 -6.28 -10.76 0.96
N GLU A 47 -6.02 -9.71 1.74
CA GLU A 47 -6.98 -8.66 2.07
C GLU A 47 -7.26 -7.72 0.88
N TYR A 48 -6.21 -7.20 0.25
CA TYR A 48 -6.34 -6.14 -0.77
C TYR A 48 -6.11 -6.62 -2.21
N GLN A 49 -5.65 -7.85 -2.42
CA GLN A 49 -5.27 -8.41 -3.72
C GLN A 49 -4.18 -7.61 -4.46
N THR A 50 -3.35 -6.87 -3.71
CA THR A 50 -2.29 -6.01 -4.25
C THR A 50 -0.94 -6.24 -3.57
N THR A 51 0.13 -6.16 -4.36
CA THR A 51 1.54 -6.17 -3.94
C THR A 51 2.16 -4.77 -3.93
N ALA A 52 1.41 -3.77 -4.38
CA ALA A 52 1.85 -2.39 -4.44
C ALA A 52 1.90 -1.76 -3.04
N ASN A 53 2.75 -0.74 -2.92
CA ASN A 53 2.77 0.11 -1.73
C ASN A 53 1.49 0.91 -1.70
N LEU A 54 0.79 0.84 -0.57
CA LEU A 54 -0.28 1.77 -0.31
C LEU A 54 0.36 3.08 0.14
N PRO A 55 -0.19 4.23 -0.28
CA PRO A 55 0.23 5.49 0.29
C PRO A 55 0.04 5.41 1.81
N ARG A 56 0.96 6.02 2.57
CA ARG A 56 0.76 6.11 4.01
C ARG A 56 -0.57 6.81 4.27
N PRO A 57 -1.44 6.26 5.13
CA PRO A 57 -2.62 6.99 5.55
C PRO A 57 -2.13 8.29 6.22
N GLY A 58 -2.42 9.40 5.55
CA GLY A 58 -2.16 10.73 6.07
C GLY A 58 -3.24 11.14 7.06
N ARG A 59 -3.10 12.34 7.62
CA ARG A 59 -4.18 12.94 8.40
C ARG A 59 -5.40 13.15 7.49
N PRO A 60 -6.62 12.75 7.91
CA PRO A 60 -7.83 13.05 7.15
C PRO A 60 -8.00 14.57 7.01
N SER A 61 -8.48 15.03 5.85
CA SER A 61 -8.62 16.47 5.62
C SER A 61 -9.73 17.07 6.48
N LYS A 62 -9.48 18.26 7.05
CA LYS A 62 -10.49 18.98 7.87
C LYS A 62 -11.78 19.29 7.09
N LEU A 63 -11.67 19.57 5.79
CA LEU A 63 -12.80 19.92 4.94
C LEU A 63 -13.36 18.71 4.21
N SER A 64 -14.68 18.57 4.22
CA SER A 64 -15.38 17.59 3.39
C SER A 64 -15.19 17.89 1.90
N ALA A 65 -15.36 16.87 1.05
CA ALA A 65 -15.32 17.05 -0.40
C ALA A 65 -16.39 18.02 -0.91
N HIS A 66 -17.55 18.09 -0.23
CA HIS A 66 -18.62 19.01 -0.58
C HIS A 66 -18.24 20.47 -0.26
N THR A 67 -17.78 20.71 0.97
CA THR A 67 -17.34 22.05 1.41
C THR A 67 -16.23 22.58 0.52
N ARG A 68 -15.24 21.75 0.17
CA ARG A 68 -14.15 22.12 -0.73
C ARG A 68 -14.65 22.52 -2.11
N ARG A 69 -15.56 21.73 -2.71
CA ARG A 69 -16.18 22.03 -4.01
C ARG A 69 -16.98 23.32 -3.99
N ARG A 70 -17.67 23.62 -2.88
CA ARG A 70 -18.42 24.87 -2.71
C ARG A 70 -17.48 26.08 -2.68
N LEU A 71 -16.42 26.02 -1.86
CA LEU A 71 -15.43 27.10 -1.78
C LEU A 71 -14.78 27.40 -3.14
N ILE A 72 -14.42 26.37 -3.91
CA ILE A 72 -13.85 26.54 -5.26
C ILE A 72 -14.85 27.23 -6.20
N ARG A 73 -16.14 26.84 -6.17
CA ARG A 73 -17.18 27.48 -6.98
C ARG A 73 -17.43 28.93 -6.57
N ASP A 74 -17.44 29.20 -5.27
CA ASP A 74 -17.68 30.55 -4.76
C ASP A 74 -16.52 31.49 -5.12
N ALA A 75 -15.27 31.02 -5.02
CA ALA A 75 -14.08 31.74 -5.49
C ALA A 75 -14.10 32.01 -7.00
N ALA A 76 -14.56 31.04 -7.81
CA ALA A 76 -14.69 31.22 -9.26
C ALA A 76 -15.78 32.24 -9.64
N LYS A 77 -16.86 32.35 -8.84
CA LYS A 77 -17.94 33.33 -9.07
C LYS A 77 -17.58 34.75 -8.70
N ARG A 78 -16.69 34.93 -7.73
CA ARG A 78 -16.20 36.24 -7.27
C ARG A 78 -14.68 36.19 -7.26
N PRO A 79 -14.04 36.27 -8.45
CA PRO A 79 -12.59 36.38 -8.49
C PRO A 79 -12.22 37.69 -7.78
N MET A 80 -11.60 37.58 -6.61
CA MET A 80 -10.87 38.70 -6.04
C MET A 80 -9.64 38.90 -6.92
N ILE A 81 -9.66 39.97 -7.71
CA ILE A 81 -8.48 40.56 -8.36
C ILE A 81 -7.79 41.45 -7.32
#